data_AF-A0A382P6B4-F1
#
_entry.id   AF-A0A382P6B4-F1
#
_cell.length_a   1.000
_cell.length_b   1.000
_cell.length_c   1.000
_cell.angle_alpha   90.00
_cell.angle_beta   90.00
_cell.angle_gamma   90.00
#
_symmetry.space_group_name_H-M   'P 1'
#
loop_
_entity.id
_entity.type
_entity.pdbx_description
1 polymer ?
#
loop_
_entity_poly.entity_id
_entity_poly.type
_entity_poly.pdbx_seq_one_letter_code
_entity_poly.pdbx_strand_id
1 'polypeptide(L)' 'MSTDLPTLWLVEVSDCQKIIHDKEQAYSYAHQLQSEGRNVEIFEDGKLLVKLKSQQQYSLFV' A
#
# COMPACT_ATOMS: atom_id res chain seq x y z
N MET A 1 -9.71 30.18 -2.73
CA MET A 1 -8.82 29.57 -1.72
C MET A 1 -8.89 28.08 -1.97
N SER A 2 -8.00 27.53 -2.81
CA SER A 2 -7.96 26.10 -3.07
C SER A 2 -7.55 25.42 -1.77
N THR A 3 -8.51 24.77 -1.12
CA THR A 3 -8.24 23.86 -0.01
C THR A 3 -7.66 22.59 -0.60
N ASP A 4 -6.39 22.65 -1.02
CA ASP A 4 -5.59 21.46 -1.28
C ASP A 4 -5.41 20.75 0.06
N LEU A 5 -6.41 19.94 0.40
CA LEU A 5 -6.33 18.99 1.49
C LEU A 5 -5.11 18.10 1.19
N PRO A 6 -4.26 17.81 2.18
CA PRO A 6 -3.13 16.93 1.97
C PRO A 6 -3.65 15.59 1.45
N THR A 7 -3.22 15.18 0.27
CA THR A 7 -3.63 13.91 -0.34
C THR A 7 -3.34 12.78 0.64
N LEU A 8 -4.40 12.10 1.07
CA LEU A 8 -4.30 11.01 2.04
C LEU A 8 -3.98 9.71 1.29
N TRP A 9 -2.80 9.15 1.55
CA TRP A 9 -2.41 7.83 1.06
C TRP A 9 -2.64 6.80 2.17
N LEU A 10 -3.60 5.90 1.98
CA LEU A 10 -3.87 4.81 2.91
C LEU A 10 -3.31 3.51 2.34
N VAL A 11 -2.46 2.85 3.10
CA VAL A 11 -1.95 1.51 2.78
C VAL A 11 -2.65 0.54 3.71
N GLU A 12 -3.51 -0.31 3.16
CA GLU A 12 -4.25 -1.34 3.88
C GLU A 12 -3.68 -2.73 3.55
N VAL A 13 -3.53 -3.55 4.57
CA VAL A 13 -3.27 -4.98 4.48
C VAL A 13 -4.27 -5.72 5.35
N SER A 14 -4.39 -7.04 5.17
CA SER A 14 -5.38 -7.87 5.86
C SER A 14 -5.42 -7.68 7.39
N ASP A 15 -4.30 -7.31 8.01
CA ASP A 15 -4.16 -7.20 9.46
C ASP A 15 -4.09 -5.75 9.98
N CYS A 16 -3.81 -4.77 9.11
CA CYS A 16 -3.61 -3.38 9.54
C CYS A 16 -3.77 -2.37 8.41
N GLN A 17 -4.08 -1.13 8.78
CA GLN A 17 -4.15 0.01 7.87
C GLN A 17 -3.22 1.13 8.37
N LYS A 18 -2.51 1.78 7.45
CA LYS A 18 -1.59 2.87 7.77
C LYS A 18 -1.83 4.07 6.86
N ILE A 19 -2.09 5.22 7.46
CA ILE A 19 -2.24 6.49 6.76
C ILE A 19 -0.86 7.14 6.62
N ILE A 20 -0.52 7.52 5.40
CA ILE A 20 0.73 8.14 4.99
C ILE A 20 0.36 9.38 4.16
N HIS A 21 1.07 10.49 4.35
CA HIS A 21 0.80 11.75 3.61
C HIS A 21 1.78 11.97 2.46
N ASP A 22 2.61 10.97 2.17
CA ASP A 22 3.66 11.00 1.18
C ASP A 22 3.54 9.77 0.27
N LYS A 23 3.47 10.03 -1.03
CA LYS A 23 3.30 9.01 -2.05
C LYS A 23 4.45 8.00 -2.03
N GLU A 24 5.70 8.47 -2.04
CA GLU A 24 6.87 7.59 -2.13
C GLU A 24 6.97 6.68 -0.91
N GLN A 25 6.67 7.21 0.28
CA GLN A 25 6.60 6.41 1.50
C GLN A 25 5.47 5.37 1.45
N ALA A 26 4.31 5.72 0.91
CA ALA A 26 3.19 4.78 0.78
C ALA A 26 3.54 3.61 -0.13
N TYR A 27 4.15 3.88 -1.29
CA TYR A 27 4.61 2.83 -2.21
C TYR A 27 5.77 2.02 -1.63
N SER A 28 6.74 2.66 -0.98
CA SER A 28 7.88 1.96 -0.35
C SER A 28 7.41 1.02 0.76
N TYR A 29 6.51 1.50 1.63
CA TYR A 29 5.90 0.69 2.68
C TYR A 29 5.07 -0.46 2.10
N ALA A 30 4.27 -0.19 1.06
CA ALA A 30 3.49 -1.22 0.39
C ALA A 30 4.39 -2.29 -0.25
N HIS A 31 5.51 -1.90 -0.88
CA HIS A 31 6.49 -2.84 -1.44
C HIS A 31 7.16 -3.70 -0.37
N GLN A 32 7.49 -3.12 0.79
CA GLN A 32 8.03 -3.89 1.91
C GLN A 32 7.04 -4.98 2.35
N LEU A 33 5.78 -4.61 2.60
CA LEU A 33 4.74 -5.56 3.01
C LEU A 33 4.46 -6.61 1.93
N GLN A 34 4.51 -6.21 0.66
CA GLN A 34 4.37 -7.15 -0.46
C GLN A 34 5.49 -8.20 -0.47
N SER A 35 6.73 -7.77 -0.22
CA SER A 35 7.92 -8.64 -0.13
C SER A 35 7.88 -9.57 1.09
N GLU A 36 7.30 -9.09 2.20
CA GLU A 36 6.97 -9.92 3.38
C GLU A 36 5.91 -10.98 3.10
N GLY A 37 5.31 -10.99 1.91
CA GLY A 37 4.29 -11.96 1.53
C GLY A 37 2.87 -11.54 1.91
N ARG A 38 2.62 -10.24 2.09
CA ARG A 38 1.28 -9.70 2.38
C ARG A 38 0.62 -9.16 1.11
N ASN A 39 -0.71 -9.24 1.07
CA ASN A 39 -1.50 -8.52 0.09
C ASN A 39 -1.69 -7.08 0.58
N VAL A 40 -1.49 -6.13 -0.31
CA VAL A 40 -1.50 -4.70 0.02
C VAL A 40 -2.40 -3.95 -0.93
N GLU A 41 -3.22 -3.07 -0.39
CA GLU A 41 -4.12 -2.18 -1.10
C GLU A 41 -3.73 -0.74 -0.79
N ILE A 42 -3.50 0.06 -1.83
CA ILE A 42 -3.13 1.46 -1.71
C ILE A 42 -4.32 2.28 -2.15
N PHE A 43 -4.80 3.16 -1.29
CA PHE A 43 -5.87 4.10 -1.54
C PHE A 43 -5.33 5.53 -1.54
N GLU A 44 -5.88 6.36 -2.41
CA GLU A 44 -5.64 7.81 -2.46
C GLU A 44 -6.99 8.50 -2.30
N ASP A 45 -7.14 9.34 -1.26
CA ASP A 45 -8.40 10.04 -0.95
C ASP A 45 -9.63 9.11 -0.91
N GLY A 46 -9.44 7.91 -0.34
CA GLY A 46 -10.48 6.90 -0.21
C GLY A 46 -10.81 6.11 -1.49
N LYS A 47 -10.07 6.33 -2.59
CA LYS A 47 -10.17 5.54 -3.81
C LYS A 47 -9.04 4.51 -3.88
N LEU A 48 -9.39 3.24 -4.10
CA LEU A 48 -8.40 2.20 -4.34
C LEU A 48 -7.66 2.49 -5.64
N LEU A 49 -6.36 2.74 -5.55
CA LEU A 49 -5.48 2.95 -6.70
C LEU A 49 -4.82 1.66 -7.16
N VAL A 50 -4.24 0.91 -6.21
CA VAL A 50 -3.38 -0.23 -6.52
C VAL A 50 -3.66 -1.37 -5.56
N LYS A 51 -3.66 -2.60 -6.09
CA LYS A 51 -3.67 -3.83 -5.31
C LYS A 51 -2.43 -4.65 -5.64
N LEU A 52 -1.52 -4.74 -4.69
CA LEU A 52 -0.31 -5.55 -4.75
C LEU A 52 -0.59 -6.90 -4.09
N LYS A 53 -0.34 -7.99 -4.82
CA LYS A 53 -0.40 -9.34 -4.26
C LYS A 53 0.93 -9.71 -3.62
N SER A 54 0.88 -10.50 -2.56
CA SER A 54 2.03 -11.07 -1.87
C SER A 54 3.03 -11.69 -2.84
N GLN A 55 4.31 -11.31 -2.74
CA GLN A 55 5.36 -11.90 -3.59
C GLN A 55 5.77 -13.31 -3.16
N GLN A 56 5.51 -13.73 -1.91
CA GLN A 56 5.89 -15.06 -1.41
C GLN A 56 5.06 -16.23 -1.95
N GLN A 57 4.28 -16.07 -3.02
CA GLN A 57 3.42 -17.15 -3.49
C GLN A 57 4.11 -18.21 -4.37
N TYR A 58 5.38 -18.03 -4.76
CA TYR A 58 6.13 -19.05 -5.52
C TYR A 58 7.63 -19.06 -5.17
N SER A 59 7.99 -19.67 -4.04
CA SER A 59 9.25 -20.40 -3.92
C SER A 59 8.93 -21.86 -3.58
N LEU A 60 8.27 -22.52 -4.52
CA LEU A 60 8.24 -23.98 -4.58
C LEU A 60 9.21 -24.34 -5.70
N PHE A 61 10.15 -25.24 -5.39
CA PHE A 61 11.14 -25.87 -6.28
C PHE A 61 12.50 -25.17 -6.43
N VAL A 62 13.41 -25.47 -5.49
CA VAL A 62 14.74 -26.01 -5.81
C VAL A 62 14.99 -27.24 -4.95
#